data_AF-A0A6N4QV80-F1
#
_entry.id   AF-A0A6N4QV80-F1
#
_cell.length_a   1.000
_cell.length_b   1.000
_cell.length_c   1.000
_cell.angle_alpha   90.00
_cell.angle_beta   90.00
_cell.angle_gamma   90.00
#
_symmetry.space_group_name_H-M   'P 1'
#
loop_
_entity.id
_entity.type
_entity.pdbx_description
1 polymer ?
#
loop_
_entity_poly.entity_id
_entity_poly.type
_entity_poly.pdbx_seq_one_letter_code
_entity_poly.pdbx_strand_id
1 'polypeptide(L)'
;MLAHIRPDQLICKDSDREKSLKTLGMMLELGEKCYVFGKYFLIDAFDSEEHPFLLRKGFDLMGIGMDAENVHNILKGYIVSGNYEGKELLDRIIILEGMEAIQKEVHVTVFLEKVASYFGESYQESFWNFVTQKRKEIDTVLLNDFYAEFCNSKPQIDSDILLSRAFHSLSYNELKDLLRQVSLPDLAEALKSVREKLVIQVLDFLDRESSRWLMKELMRSDDSYDSSEKVKEAQLKILGVFASKKGMNRAV
;
A
#
# COMPACT_ATOMS: atom_id res chain seq x y z
N MET A 1 -16.39 18.53 7.40
CA MET A 1 -16.77 17.74 8.59
C MET A 1 -17.12 18.62 9.78
N LEU A 2 -16.31 19.64 10.09
CA LEU A 2 -16.40 20.47 11.29
C LEU A 2 -17.67 21.32 11.46
N ALA A 3 -18.40 21.66 10.40
CA ALA A 3 -19.59 22.52 10.50
C ALA A 3 -20.79 21.88 11.24
N HIS A 4 -20.79 20.55 11.40
CA HIS A 4 -21.90 19.81 12.04
C HIS A 4 -21.48 19.05 13.30
N ILE A 5 -20.19 19.07 13.64
CA ILE A 5 -19.68 18.51 14.90
C ILE A 5 -19.57 19.68 15.87
N ARG A 6 -20.18 19.55 17.06
CA ARG A 6 -20.10 20.63 18.04
C ARG A 6 -18.67 20.69 18.60
N PRO A 7 -18.10 21.88 18.86
CA PRO A 7 -16.69 22.01 19.28
C PRO A 7 -16.33 21.24 20.55
N ASP A 8 -17.28 21.08 21.47
CA ASP A 8 -17.18 20.32 22.72
C ASP A 8 -17.06 18.80 22.49
N GLN A 9 -17.60 18.27 21.39
CA GLN A 9 -17.52 16.84 21.06
C GLN A 9 -16.12 16.40 20.63
N LEU A 10 -15.29 17.35 20.15
CA LEU A 10 -13.90 17.12 19.71
C LEU A 10 -12.89 17.14 20.86
N ILE A 11 -13.33 17.39 22.10
CA ILE A 11 -12.46 17.33 23.27
C ILE A 11 -12.09 15.86 23.54
N CYS A 12 -10.90 15.47 23.07
CA CYS A 12 -10.35 14.14 23.24
C CYS A 12 -9.19 14.19 24.25
N LYS A 13 -9.22 13.29 25.24
CA LYS A 13 -8.11 13.13 26.20
C LYS A 13 -7.01 12.27 25.60
N ASP A 14 -5.78 12.39 26.09
CA ASP A 14 -4.68 11.53 25.61
C ASP A 14 -4.97 10.04 25.81
N SER A 15 -5.69 9.67 26.87
CA SER A 15 -6.16 8.29 27.09
C SER A 15 -7.10 7.78 26.01
N ASP A 16 -7.87 8.68 25.39
CA ASP A 16 -8.80 8.35 24.32
C ASP A 16 -8.07 8.22 22.99
N ARG A 17 -7.13 9.14 22.72
CA ARG A 17 -6.21 9.10 21.58
C ARG A 17 -5.44 7.78 21.54
N GLU A 18 -4.84 7.39 22.68
CA GLU A 18 -4.08 6.15 22.80
C GLU A 18 -4.92 4.92 22.46
N LYS A 19 -6.17 4.86 22.94
CA LYS A 19 -7.10 3.77 22.63
C LYS A 19 -7.50 3.77 21.15
N SER A 20 -7.63 4.94 20.53
CA SER A 20 -7.96 5.09 19.10
C SER A 20 -6.81 4.71 18.17
N LEU A 21 -5.57 4.59 18.65
CA LEU A 21 -4.45 4.06 17.85
C LEU A 21 -4.72 2.63 17.36
N LYS A 22 -5.49 1.82 18.10
CA LYS A 22 -5.91 0.49 17.63
C LYS A 22 -6.74 0.58 16.35
N THR A 23 -7.70 1.51 16.31
CA THR A 23 -8.56 1.76 15.13
C THR A 23 -7.73 2.30 13.96
N LEU A 24 -6.79 3.21 14.24
CA LEU A 24 -5.84 3.70 13.25
C LEU A 24 -5.00 2.57 12.66
N GLY A 25 -4.45 1.67 13.50
CA GLY A 25 -3.64 0.55 13.05
C GLY A 25 -4.40 -0.39 12.12
N MET A 26 -5.66 -0.68 12.43
CA MET A 26 -6.55 -1.48 11.57
C MET A 26 -6.79 -0.79 10.22
N MET A 27 -7.19 0.49 10.24
CA MET A 27 -7.46 1.24 8.99
C MET A 27 -6.19 1.43 8.15
N LEU A 28 -5.04 1.59 8.80
CA LEU A 28 -3.75 1.68 8.12
C LEU A 28 -3.42 0.38 7.39
N GLU A 29 -3.57 -0.78 8.04
CA GLU A 29 -3.34 -2.07 7.39
C GLU A 29 -4.27 -2.28 6.19
N LEU A 30 -5.57 -2.00 6.35
CA LEU A 30 -6.55 -2.10 5.27
C LEU A 30 -6.23 -1.16 4.10
N GLY A 31 -5.84 0.09 4.40
CA GLY A 31 -5.46 1.07 3.40
C GLY A 31 -4.22 0.66 2.60
N GLU A 32 -3.21 0.13 3.27
CA GLU A 32 -1.97 -0.35 2.63
C GLU A 32 -2.21 -1.60 1.78
N LYS A 33 -3.01 -2.55 2.28
CA LYS A 33 -3.45 -3.72 1.52
C LYS A 33 -4.22 -3.32 0.27
N CYS A 34 -5.20 -2.43 0.41
CA CYS A 34 -5.97 -1.91 -0.71
C CYS A 34 -5.10 -1.18 -1.73
N TYR A 35 -4.09 -0.43 -1.29
CA TYR A 35 -3.19 0.28 -2.19
C TYR A 35 -2.40 -0.70 -3.07
N VAL A 36 -1.88 -1.78 -2.49
CA VAL A 36 -1.06 -2.77 -3.19
C VAL A 36 -1.91 -3.74 -4.03
N PHE A 37 -2.93 -4.35 -3.44
CA PHE A 37 -3.69 -5.45 -4.06
C PHE A 37 -5.00 -4.99 -4.73
N GLY A 38 -5.37 -3.73 -4.56
CA GLY A 38 -6.66 -3.20 -5.00
C GLY A 38 -7.80 -3.53 -4.05
N LYS A 39 -8.93 -2.84 -4.22
CA LYS A 39 -10.11 -2.95 -3.33
C LYS A 39 -10.75 -4.34 -3.27
N TYR A 40 -10.60 -5.15 -4.32
CA TYR A 40 -11.18 -6.50 -4.37
C TYR A 40 -10.45 -7.51 -3.48
N PHE A 41 -9.22 -7.21 -3.08
CA PHE A 41 -8.51 -7.99 -2.07
C PHE A 41 -9.19 -7.94 -0.69
N LEU A 42 -10.05 -6.94 -0.46
CA LEU A 42 -10.77 -6.76 0.80
C LEU A 42 -12.14 -7.45 0.83
N ILE A 43 -12.51 -8.26 -0.17
CA ILE A 43 -13.84 -8.91 -0.21
C ILE A 43 -14.09 -9.72 1.07
N ASP A 44 -13.12 -10.50 1.54
CA ASP A 44 -13.27 -11.29 2.77
C ASP A 44 -13.42 -10.40 4.02
N ALA A 45 -12.86 -9.19 3.98
CA ALA A 45 -13.04 -8.21 5.05
C ALA A 45 -14.44 -7.56 5.03
N PHE A 46 -15.17 -7.62 3.91
CA PHE A 46 -16.53 -7.10 3.83
C PHE A 46 -17.50 -7.91 4.70
N ASP A 47 -17.26 -9.22 4.82
CA ASP A 47 -18.14 -10.15 5.53
C ASP A 47 -17.74 -10.35 7.01
N SER A 48 -16.74 -9.63 7.52
CA SER A 48 -16.27 -9.79 8.91
C SER A 48 -17.17 -9.12 9.94
N GLU A 49 -17.78 -9.92 10.82
CA GLU A 49 -18.58 -9.43 11.94
C GLU A 49 -17.74 -8.73 13.03
N GLU A 50 -16.42 -8.96 13.06
CA GLU A 50 -15.51 -8.40 14.07
C GLU A 50 -15.29 -6.89 13.91
N HIS A 51 -15.59 -6.34 12.72
CA HIS A 51 -15.39 -4.93 12.43
C HIS A 51 -16.46 -4.03 13.10
N PRO A 52 -16.08 -2.80 13.51
CA PRO A 52 -17.04 -1.82 14.02
C PRO A 52 -18.15 -1.54 13.01
N PHE A 53 -19.36 -1.25 13.51
CA PHE A 53 -20.54 -0.99 12.69
C PHE A 53 -20.26 -0.07 11.49
N LEU A 54 -19.58 1.07 11.73
CA LEU A 54 -19.34 2.06 10.68
C LEU A 54 -18.43 1.53 9.56
N LEU A 55 -17.44 0.70 9.90
CA LEU A 55 -16.54 0.07 8.94
C LEU A 55 -17.29 -0.97 8.10
N ARG A 56 -18.03 -1.87 8.76
CA ARG A 56 -18.89 -2.86 8.06
C ARG A 56 -19.85 -2.16 7.12
N LYS A 57 -20.50 -1.09 7.59
CA LYS A 57 -21.41 -0.34 6.75
C LYS A 57 -20.71 0.30 5.55
N GLY A 58 -19.48 0.76 5.73
CA GLY A 58 -18.64 1.25 4.64
C GLY A 58 -18.37 0.17 3.59
N PHE A 59 -18.01 -1.03 4.03
CA PHE A 59 -17.80 -2.18 3.14
C PHE A 59 -19.08 -2.66 2.46
N ASP A 60 -20.23 -2.73 3.15
CA ASP A 60 -21.52 -3.06 2.54
C ASP A 60 -21.83 -2.14 1.35
N LEU A 61 -21.63 -0.83 1.55
CA LEU A 61 -21.91 0.18 0.53
C LEU A 61 -20.91 0.10 -0.64
N MET A 62 -19.64 -0.21 -0.36
CA MET A 62 -18.65 -0.50 -1.41
C MET A 62 -19.01 -1.76 -2.21
N GLY A 63 -19.45 -2.81 -1.52
CA GLY A 63 -19.78 -4.11 -2.10
C GLY A 63 -20.92 -4.02 -3.12
N ILE A 64 -21.89 -3.14 -2.89
CA ILE A 64 -22.96 -2.85 -3.86
C ILE A 64 -22.53 -1.86 -4.98
N GLY A 65 -21.27 -1.45 -5.02
CA GLY A 65 -20.71 -0.60 -6.08
C GLY A 65 -21.01 0.89 -5.94
N MET A 66 -21.32 1.38 -4.73
CA MET A 66 -21.55 2.81 -4.50
C MET A 66 -20.25 3.62 -4.64
N ASP A 67 -20.35 4.83 -5.19
CA ASP A 67 -19.20 5.72 -5.34
C ASP A 67 -18.75 6.35 -4.01
N ALA A 68 -17.49 6.82 -3.99
CA ALA A 68 -16.84 7.33 -2.79
C ALA A 68 -17.50 8.55 -2.16
N GLU A 69 -18.13 9.41 -2.95
CA GLU A 69 -18.82 10.58 -2.40
C GLU A 69 -20.08 10.16 -1.66
N ASN A 70 -20.88 9.27 -2.26
CA ASN A 70 -22.09 8.76 -1.63
C ASN A 70 -21.79 7.92 -0.39
N VAL A 71 -20.79 7.04 -0.42
CA VAL A 71 -20.40 6.29 0.79
C VAL A 71 -19.95 7.24 1.89
N HIS A 72 -19.07 8.20 1.59
CA HIS A 72 -18.61 9.19 2.56
C HIS A 72 -19.78 9.96 3.18
N ASN A 73 -20.73 10.44 2.37
CA ASN A 73 -21.87 11.22 2.85
C ASN A 73 -22.81 10.40 3.75
N ILE A 74 -23.05 9.13 3.42
CA ILE A 74 -23.87 8.23 4.26
C ILE A 74 -23.18 7.95 5.59
N LEU A 75 -21.90 7.56 5.57
CA LEU A 75 -21.13 7.29 6.80
C LEU A 75 -21.04 8.54 7.68
N LYS A 76 -20.82 9.72 7.09
CA LYS A 76 -20.86 11.00 7.78
C LYS A 76 -22.23 11.27 8.42
N GLY A 77 -23.33 10.92 7.74
CA GLY A 77 -24.68 10.99 8.31
C GLY A 77 -24.81 10.20 9.61
N TYR A 78 -24.33 8.96 9.63
CA TYR A 78 -24.30 8.15 10.86
C TYR A 78 -23.51 8.81 12.00
N ILE A 79 -22.37 9.44 11.69
CA ILE A 79 -21.54 10.11 12.71
C ILE A 79 -22.27 11.34 13.28
N VAL A 80 -22.78 12.21 12.42
CA VAL A 80 -23.43 13.47 12.84
C VAL A 80 -24.72 13.20 13.62
N SER A 81 -25.51 12.20 13.20
CA SER A 81 -26.76 11.86 13.87
C SER A 81 -26.57 11.06 15.16
N GLY A 82 -25.39 10.48 15.39
CA GLY A 82 -25.16 9.57 16.52
C GLY A 82 -24.73 10.23 17.84
N ASN A 83 -24.49 11.54 17.86
CA ASN A 83 -24.08 12.31 19.05
C ASN A 83 -22.87 11.69 19.81
N TYR A 84 -21.87 11.24 19.06
CA TYR A 84 -20.65 10.64 19.61
C TYR A 84 -19.68 11.70 20.14
N GLU A 85 -18.88 11.33 21.14
CA GLU A 85 -17.91 12.21 21.80
C GLU A 85 -16.57 11.48 22.07
N GLY A 86 -15.50 12.26 22.22
CA GLY A 86 -14.18 11.76 22.62
C GLY A 86 -13.67 10.61 21.75
N LYS A 87 -13.26 9.51 22.40
CA LYS A 87 -12.74 8.29 21.75
C LYS A 87 -13.66 7.74 20.66
N GLU A 88 -14.97 7.71 20.92
CA GLU A 88 -15.94 7.13 20.00
C GLU A 88 -16.12 7.94 18.73
N LEU A 89 -16.05 9.27 18.85
CA LEU A 89 -16.07 10.16 17.71
C LEU A 89 -14.77 10.04 16.92
N LEU A 90 -13.62 10.03 17.60
CA LEU A 90 -12.31 9.91 16.96
C LEU A 90 -12.17 8.62 16.15
N ASP A 91 -12.57 7.47 16.70
CA ASP A 91 -12.58 6.19 15.98
C ASP A 91 -13.41 6.24 14.70
N ARG A 92 -14.59 6.88 14.77
CA ARG A 92 -15.48 7.01 13.61
C ARG A 92 -14.92 7.93 12.55
N ILE A 93 -14.21 8.99 12.93
CA ILE A 93 -13.49 9.86 12.01
C ILE A 93 -12.36 9.10 11.32
N ILE A 94 -11.57 8.33 12.08
CA ILE A 94 -10.50 7.47 11.53
C ILE A 94 -11.07 6.50 10.49
N ILE A 95 -12.18 5.84 10.82
CA ILE A 95 -12.88 4.93 9.89
C ILE A 95 -13.38 5.68 8.66
N LEU A 96 -14.04 6.84 8.82
CA LEU A 96 -14.57 7.61 7.69
C LEU A 96 -13.47 8.02 6.71
N GLU A 97 -12.37 8.59 7.21
CA GLU A 97 -11.24 9.01 6.36
C GLU A 97 -10.50 7.80 5.75
N GLY A 98 -10.40 6.70 6.50
CA GLY A 98 -9.80 5.46 5.99
C GLY A 98 -10.65 4.81 4.89
N MET A 99 -11.98 4.81 5.03
CA MET A 99 -12.89 4.32 4.00
C MET A 99 -12.80 5.14 2.72
N GLU A 100 -12.69 6.47 2.84
CA GLU A 100 -12.47 7.32 1.68
C GLU A 100 -11.12 7.02 1.01
N ALA A 101 -10.06 6.82 1.80
CA ALA A 101 -8.74 6.49 1.28
C ALA A 101 -8.71 5.15 0.54
N ILE A 102 -9.36 4.13 1.09
CA ILE A 102 -9.53 2.80 0.46
C ILE A 102 -10.28 2.95 -0.87
N GLN A 103 -11.44 3.60 -0.88
CA GLN A 103 -12.26 3.68 -2.09
C GLN A 103 -11.62 4.48 -3.22
N LYS A 104 -10.92 5.55 -2.88
CA LYS A 104 -10.22 6.41 -3.84
C LYS A 104 -8.80 5.94 -4.14
N GLU A 105 -8.35 4.83 -3.53
CA GLU A 105 -6.97 4.33 -3.59
C GLU A 105 -5.91 5.42 -3.35
N VAL A 106 -6.17 6.30 -2.38
CA VAL A 106 -5.32 7.44 -2.08
C VAL A 106 -4.04 6.96 -1.39
N HIS A 107 -2.92 7.63 -1.68
CA HIS A 107 -1.65 7.37 -1.02
C HIS A 107 -1.79 7.47 0.52
N VAL A 108 -1.24 6.48 1.24
CA VAL A 108 -1.42 6.33 2.68
C VAL A 108 -1.00 7.57 3.48
N THR A 109 0.02 8.30 3.01
CA THR A 109 0.46 9.56 3.62
C THR A 109 -0.66 10.59 3.71
N VAL A 110 -1.50 10.72 2.67
CA VAL A 110 -2.60 11.69 2.68
C VAL A 110 -3.65 11.30 3.72
N PHE A 111 -3.96 9.99 3.84
CA PHE A 111 -4.83 9.48 4.90
C PHE A 111 -4.25 9.79 6.29
N LEU A 112 -2.96 9.52 6.50
CA LEU A 112 -2.29 9.73 7.77
C LEU A 112 -2.28 11.21 8.18
N GLU A 113 -1.97 12.12 7.28
CA GLU A 113 -1.99 13.57 7.55
C GLU A 113 -3.39 14.07 7.93
N LYS A 114 -4.42 13.61 7.21
CA LYS A 114 -5.81 13.93 7.55
C LYS A 114 -6.16 13.43 8.95
N VAL A 115 -5.84 12.18 9.28
CA VAL A 115 -6.16 11.61 10.59
C VAL A 115 -5.34 12.28 11.70
N ALA A 116 -4.05 12.55 11.47
CA ALA A 116 -3.16 13.22 12.41
C ALA A 116 -3.75 14.57 12.86
N SER A 117 -4.41 15.30 11.96
CA SER A 117 -5.07 16.58 12.29
C SER A 117 -6.14 16.46 13.39
N TYR A 118 -6.79 15.29 13.51
CA TYR A 118 -7.79 15.03 14.56
C TYR A 118 -7.19 14.55 15.89
N PHE A 119 -5.93 14.11 15.89
CA PHE A 119 -5.20 13.82 17.12
C PHE A 119 -4.65 15.09 17.78
N GLY A 120 -4.54 16.19 17.04
CA GLY A 120 -4.10 17.49 17.54
C GLY A 120 -2.59 17.63 17.65
N GLU A 121 -2.12 18.87 17.78
CA GLU A 121 -0.69 19.22 17.75
C GLU A 121 0.10 18.58 18.90
N SER A 122 -0.46 18.58 20.12
CA SER A 122 0.21 18.07 21.31
C SER A 122 0.48 16.56 21.31
N TYR A 123 -0.18 15.81 20.43
CA TYR A 123 -0.07 14.35 20.37
C TYR A 123 0.64 13.85 19.09
N GLN A 124 1.18 14.74 18.27
CA GLN A 124 1.81 14.38 16.98
C GLN A 124 2.98 13.40 17.14
N GLU A 125 3.83 13.61 18.14
CA GLU A 125 5.00 12.74 18.35
C GLU A 125 4.57 11.28 18.62
N SER A 126 3.64 11.07 19.56
CA SER A 126 3.09 9.75 19.86
C SER A 126 2.39 9.12 18.65
N PHE A 127 1.63 9.91 17.89
CA PHE A 127 0.96 9.46 16.68
C PHE A 127 1.96 8.92 15.64
N TRP A 128 3.00 9.70 15.30
CA TRP A 128 3.97 9.30 14.28
C TRP A 128 4.91 8.19 14.73
N ASN A 129 5.22 8.12 16.03
CA ASN A 129 5.93 6.99 16.62
C ASN A 129 5.13 5.69 16.45
N PHE A 130 3.84 5.71 16.79
CA PHE A 130 2.94 4.58 16.58
C PHE A 130 2.87 4.19 15.10
N VAL A 131 2.62 5.14 14.19
CA VAL A 131 2.53 4.88 12.74
C VAL A 131 3.82 4.25 12.22
N THR A 132 4.98 4.76 12.64
CA THR A 132 6.28 4.22 12.21
C THR A 132 6.47 2.77 12.65
N GLN A 133 6.10 2.45 13.89
CA GLN A 133 6.16 1.09 14.41
C GLN A 133 5.15 0.18 13.71
N LYS A 134 3.89 0.61 13.60
CA LYS A 134 2.82 -0.17 12.98
C LYS A 134 3.10 -0.48 11.51
N ARG A 135 3.67 0.47 10.75
CA ARG A 135 4.05 0.23 9.35
C ARG A 135 5.11 -0.85 9.21
N LYS A 136 6.06 -0.98 10.15
CA LYS A 136 7.04 -2.08 10.13
C LYS A 136 6.38 -3.44 10.31
N GLU A 137 5.36 -3.53 11.16
CA GLU A 137 4.56 -4.77 11.33
C GLU A 137 3.81 -5.10 10.04
N ILE A 138 3.15 -4.09 9.46
CA ILE A 138 2.37 -4.22 8.22
C ILE A 138 3.28 -4.62 7.04
N ASP A 139 4.50 -4.11 6.96
CA ASP A 139 5.44 -4.45 5.88
C ASP A 139 5.68 -5.98 5.79
N THR A 140 5.70 -6.67 6.93
CA THR A 140 5.84 -8.14 6.97
C THR A 140 4.57 -8.84 6.46
N VAL A 141 3.40 -8.34 6.86
CA VAL A 141 2.10 -8.89 6.43
C VAL A 141 1.92 -8.72 4.93
N LEU A 142 2.17 -7.52 4.41
CA LEU A 142 2.06 -7.22 2.97
C LEU A 142 2.99 -8.08 2.13
N LEU A 143 4.23 -8.31 2.57
CA LEU A 143 5.16 -9.13 1.83
C LEU A 143 4.70 -10.60 1.77
N ASN A 144 4.15 -11.12 2.87
CA ASN A 144 3.61 -12.47 2.92
C ASN A 144 2.36 -12.62 2.03
N ASP A 145 1.44 -11.66 2.10
CA ASP A 145 0.23 -11.62 1.26
C ASP A 145 0.62 -11.51 -0.22
N PHE A 146 1.58 -10.65 -0.55
CA PHE A 146 2.11 -10.52 -1.90
C PHE A 146 2.72 -11.81 -2.41
N TYR A 147 3.51 -12.51 -1.59
CA TYR A 147 4.07 -13.80 -1.98
C TYR A 147 2.96 -14.84 -2.25
N ALA A 148 1.99 -14.94 -1.34
CA ALA A 148 0.88 -15.88 -1.51
C ALA A 148 0.12 -15.64 -2.81
N GLU A 149 -0.20 -14.39 -3.13
CA GLU A 149 -0.91 -14.03 -4.36
C GLU A 149 -0.03 -14.19 -5.61
N PHE A 150 1.18 -13.66 -5.58
CA PHE A 150 2.09 -13.65 -6.73
C PHE A 150 2.47 -15.07 -7.16
N CYS A 151 2.79 -15.97 -6.21
CA CYS A 151 3.18 -17.34 -6.50
C CYS A 151 2.03 -18.21 -7.01
N ASN A 152 0.79 -17.91 -6.64
CA ASN A 152 -0.39 -18.65 -7.08
C ASN A 152 -0.90 -18.19 -8.46
N SER A 153 -0.43 -17.06 -8.98
CA SER A 153 -1.07 -16.35 -10.10
C SER A 153 -0.80 -16.88 -11.51
N LYS A 154 0.30 -17.63 -11.79
CA LYS A 154 0.55 -18.47 -13.00
C LYS A 154 1.99 -19.03 -13.03
N PRO A 155 2.25 -20.16 -13.74
CA PRO A 155 3.62 -20.62 -13.99
C PRO A 155 4.36 -19.62 -14.89
N GLN A 156 5.41 -19.00 -14.35
CA GLN A 156 6.24 -18.07 -15.07
C GLN A 156 7.01 -18.81 -16.17
N ILE A 157 6.76 -18.42 -17.42
CA ILE A 157 7.38 -19.01 -18.60
C ILE A 157 8.87 -18.64 -18.61
N ASP A 158 9.69 -19.59 -19.06
CA ASP A 158 11.15 -19.63 -19.14
C ASP A 158 11.82 -18.53 -20.03
N SER A 159 11.25 -17.31 -20.11
CA SER A 159 11.95 -16.12 -20.62
C SER A 159 12.96 -15.55 -19.61
N ASP A 160 13.06 -16.16 -18.44
CA ASP A 160 13.91 -15.86 -17.29
C ASP A 160 15.41 -15.75 -17.59
N ILE A 161 15.90 -16.25 -18.72
CA ILE A 161 17.34 -16.53 -18.92
C ILE A 161 18.19 -15.25 -18.85
N LEU A 162 17.72 -14.13 -19.40
CA LEU A 162 18.53 -12.93 -19.56
C LEU A 162 18.80 -12.22 -18.22
N LEU A 163 17.74 -11.87 -17.50
CA LEU A 163 17.84 -11.17 -16.21
C LEU A 163 18.39 -12.08 -15.12
N SER A 164 17.94 -13.33 -15.07
CA SER A 164 18.44 -14.27 -14.06
C SER A 164 19.95 -14.49 -14.19
N ARG A 165 20.47 -14.70 -15.41
CA ARG A 165 21.92 -14.87 -15.62
C ARG A 165 22.71 -13.64 -15.19
N ALA A 166 22.21 -12.44 -15.48
CA ALA A 166 22.87 -11.21 -15.07
C ALA A 166 22.93 -11.08 -13.55
N PHE A 167 21.82 -11.35 -12.85
CA PHE A 167 21.73 -11.29 -11.39
C PHE A 167 22.67 -12.29 -10.71
N HIS A 168 22.81 -13.51 -11.26
CA HIS A 168 23.76 -14.52 -10.73
C HIS A 168 25.23 -14.15 -10.99
N SER A 169 25.51 -13.30 -11.97
CA SER A 169 26.87 -12.89 -12.36
C SER A 169 27.39 -11.65 -11.62
N LEU A 170 26.55 -11.00 -10.80
CA LEU A 170 26.84 -9.77 -10.09
C LEU A 170 26.83 -10.03 -8.59
N SER A 171 27.71 -9.35 -7.85
CA SER A 171 27.61 -9.34 -6.39
C SER A 171 26.38 -8.56 -5.94
N TYR A 172 25.94 -8.82 -4.70
CA TYR A 172 24.78 -8.14 -4.11
C TYR A 172 24.89 -6.61 -4.15
N ASN A 173 26.07 -6.07 -3.85
CA ASN A 173 26.29 -4.62 -3.85
C ASN A 173 26.31 -4.02 -5.28
N GLU A 174 26.94 -4.70 -6.23
CA GLU A 174 26.94 -4.25 -7.63
C GLU A 174 25.53 -4.24 -8.21
N LEU A 175 24.75 -5.28 -7.92
CA LEU A 175 23.37 -5.38 -8.36
C LEU A 175 22.51 -4.27 -7.75
N LYS A 176 22.65 -4.01 -6.44
CA LYS A 176 21.97 -2.90 -5.75
C LYS A 176 22.26 -1.54 -6.39
N ASP A 177 23.54 -1.26 -6.66
CA ASP A 177 23.95 0.02 -7.26
C ASP A 177 23.49 0.17 -8.71
N LEU A 178 23.40 -0.93 -9.45
CA LEU A 178 22.91 -0.94 -10.81
C LEU A 178 21.40 -0.76 -10.87
N LEU A 179 20.64 -1.46 -10.04
CA LEU A 179 19.18 -1.36 -10.01
C LEU A 179 18.69 0.02 -9.56
N ARG A 180 19.44 0.73 -8.71
CA ARG A 180 19.16 2.13 -8.36
C ARG A 180 19.15 3.10 -9.55
N GLN A 181 19.74 2.73 -10.68
CA GLN A 181 19.79 3.55 -11.89
C GLN A 181 18.69 3.18 -12.90
N VAL A 182 17.94 2.11 -12.63
CA VAL A 182 16.83 1.67 -13.46
C VAL A 182 15.55 2.38 -12.99
N SER A 183 14.70 2.79 -13.93
CA SER A 183 13.42 3.40 -13.57
C SER A 183 12.47 2.33 -12.99
N LEU A 184 11.67 2.68 -11.97
CA LEU A 184 10.69 1.76 -11.40
C LEU A 184 9.71 1.17 -12.45
N PRO A 185 9.21 1.94 -13.44
CA PRO A 185 8.38 1.37 -14.51
C PRO A 185 9.09 0.32 -15.36
N ASP A 186 10.34 0.57 -15.76
CA ASP A 186 11.13 -0.42 -16.52
C ASP A 186 11.36 -1.68 -15.69
N LEU A 187 11.58 -1.52 -14.39
CA LEU A 187 11.78 -2.62 -13.45
C LEU A 187 10.51 -3.45 -13.26
N ALA A 188 9.35 -2.81 -13.11
CA ALA A 188 8.06 -3.50 -13.02
C ALA A 188 7.78 -4.33 -14.28
N GLU A 189 7.94 -3.74 -15.46
CA GLU A 189 7.73 -4.43 -16.73
C GLU A 189 8.68 -5.63 -16.88
N ALA A 190 9.96 -5.44 -16.58
CA ALA A 190 10.97 -6.49 -16.72
C ALA A 190 10.76 -7.68 -15.77
N LEU A 191 10.11 -7.46 -14.61
CA LEU A 191 9.91 -8.45 -13.56
C LEU A 191 8.61 -9.26 -13.68
N LYS A 192 7.68 -8.89 -14.58
CA LYS A 192 6.40 -9.61 -14.79
C LYS A 192 6.56 -11.09 -15.13
N SER A 193 7.69 -11.48 -15.73
CA SER A 193 7.99 -12.87 -16.11
C SER A 193 9.15 -13.49 -15.33
N VAL A 194 9.48 -12.96 -14.14
CA VAL A 194 10.71 -13.32 -13.42
C VAL A 194 10.42 -14.05 -12.12
N ARG A 195 11.20 -15.10 -11.83
CA ARG A 195 11.11 -15.90 -10.58
C ARG A 195 10.97 -15.04 -9.33
N GLU A 196 10.05 -15.47 -8.46
CA GLU A 196 9.73 -14.88 -7.15
C GLU A 196 10.98 -14.42 -6.37
N LYS A 197 12.03 -15.25 -6.34
CA LYS A 197 13.25 -14.98 -5.58
C LYS A 197 13.99 -13.73 -6.06
N LEU A 198 13.97 -13.47 -7.36
CA LEU A 198 14.60 -12.29 -7.93
C LEU A 198 13.75 -11.05 -7.67
N VAL A 199 12.42 -11.17 -7.74
CA VAL A 199 11.50 -10.08 -7.36
C VAL A 199 11.73 -9.67 -5.91
N ILE A 200 11.82 -10.64 -4.98
CA ILE A 200 12.12 -10.38 -3.56
C ILE A 200 13.48 -9.68 -3.41
N GLN A 201 14.51 -10.18 -4.10
CA GLN A 201 15.83 -9.56 -4.05
C GLN A 201 15.81 -8.10 -4.55
N VAL A 202 15.00 -7.80 -5.57
CA VAL A 202 14.82 -6.42 -6.05
C VAL A 202 14.11 -5.57 -5.00
N LEU A 203 13.04 -6.08 -4.38
CA LEU A 203 12.29 -5.37 -3.35
C LEU A 203 13.17 -5.00 -2.14
N ASP A 204 14.13 -5.85 -1.77
CA ASP A 204 15.11 -5.58 -0.69
C ASP A 204 16.05 -4.38 -0.99
N PHE A 205 16.18 -3.99 -2.26
CA PHE A 205 17.02 -2.87 -2.66
C PHE A 205 16.30 -1.52 -2.68
N LEU A 206 14.97 -1.55 -2.70
CA LEU A 206 14.10 -0.39 -2.80
C LEU A 206 13.72 0.14 -1.42
N ASP A 207 13.38 1.44 -1.36
CA ASP A 207 12.71 1.98 -0.18
C ASP A 207 11.24 1.50 -0.12
N ARG A 208 10.62 1.65 1.04
CA ARG A 208 9.26 1.16 1.31
C ARG A 208 8.22 1.60 0.27
N GLU A 209 8.22 2.87 -0.14
CA GLU A 209 7.19 3.38 -1.06
C GLU A 209 7.42 2.82 -2.47
N SER A 210 8.68 2.80 -2.91
CA SER A 210 9.08 2.19 -4.17
C SER A 210 8.74 0.69 -4.22
N SER A 211 8.97 -0.05 -3.14
CA SER A 211 8.63 -1.48 -3.05
C SER A 211 7.13 -1.72 -3.17
N ARG A 212 6.30 -0.92 -2.49
CA ARG A 212 4.83 -1.05 -2.56
C ARG A 212 4.27 -0.67 -3.91
N TRP A 213 4.83 0.38 -4.52
CA TRP A 213 4.48 0.75 -5.88
C TRP A 213 4.82 -0.39 -6.86
N LEU A 214 6.00 -1.00 -6.73
CA LEU A 214 6.42 -2.13 -7.55
C LEU A 214 5.52 -3.35 -7.33
N MET A 215 5.21 -3.71 -6.08
CA MET A 215 4.26 -4.77 -5.76
C MET A 215 2.90 -4.51 -6.41
N LYS A 216 2.36 -3.29 -6.28
CA LYS A 216 1.09 -2.89 -6.92
C LYS A 216 1.14 -3.13 -8.42
N GLU A 217 2.19 -2.66 -9.08
CA GLU A 217 2.30 -2.77 -10.53
C GLU A 217 2.45 -4.21 -11.01
N LEU A 218 3.16 -5.06 -10.25
CA LEU A 218 3.28 -6.49 -10.54
C LEU A 218 1.97 -7.26 -10.32
N MET A 219 1.12 -6.80 -9.40
CA MET A 219 -0.20 -7.38 -9.15
C MET A 219 -1.26 -6.94 -10.16
N ARG A 220 -0.98 -5.94 -11.01
CA ARG A 220 -1.92 -5.53 -12.06
C ARG A 220 -1.96 -6.59 -13.16
N SER A 221 -3.15 -7.09 -13.45
CA SER A 221 -3.39 -7.98 -14.59
C SER A 221 -3.15 -7.23 -15.90
N ASP A 222 -2.19 -7.69 -16.70
CA ASP A 222 -1.91 -7.15 -18.02
C ASP A 222 -2.36 -8.15 -19.09
N ASP A 223 -3.63 -8.08 -19.50
CA ASP A 223 -4.24 -9.02 -20.46
C ASP A 223 -3.85 -8.74 -21.93
N SER A 224 -2.74 -8.04 -22.17
CA SER A 224 -2.34 -7.69 -23.53
C SER A 224 -1.52 -8.80 -24.21
N TYR A 225 -1.88 -9.08 -25.47
CA TYR A 225 -1.18 -10.01 -26.37
C TYR A 225 0.30 -9.61 -26.65
N ASP A 226 0.71 -8.41 -26.26
CA ASP A 226 2.02 -7.79 -26.52
C ASP A 226 2.96 -7.82 -25.29
N SER A 227 2.53 -8.43 -24.18
CA SER A 227 3.26 -8.45 -22.91
C SER A 227 4.66 -9.08 -23.00
N SER A 228 4.87 -10.10 -23.84
CA SER A 228 6.18 -10.76 -23.93
C SER A 228 7.27 -9.91 -24.62
N GLU A 229 6.90 -9.10 -25.62
CA GLU A 229 7.87 -8.23 -26.31
C GLU A 229 8.29 -7.06 -25.42
N LYS A 230 7.32 -6.44 -24.73
CA LYS A 230 7.58 -5.36 -23.76
C LYS A 230 8.46 -5.80 -22.61
N VAL A 231 8.18 -6.99 -22.05
CA VAL A 231 9.04 -7.58 -21.02
C VAL A 231 10.47 -7.68 -21.53
N LYS A 232 10.70 -8.31 -22.69
CA LYS A 232 12.06 -8.47 -23.27
C LYS A 232 12.76 -7.14 -23.52
N GLU A 233 12.05 -6.14 -24.06
CA GLU A 233 12.61 -4.81 -24.28
C GLU A 233 13.06 -4.18 -22.96
N ALA A 234 12.23 -4.26 -21.92
CA ALA A 234 12.56 -3.78 -20.59
C ALA A 234 13.78 -4.53 -20.00
N GLN A 235 13.86 -5.86 -20.15
CA GLN A 235 15.04 -6.62 -19.71
C GLN A 235 16.31 -6.18 -20.44
N LEU A 236 16.24 -5.96 -21.76
CA LEU A 236 17.39 -5.48 -22.55
C LEU A 236 17.82 -4.08 -22.15
N LYS A 237 16.88 -3.18 -21.86
CA LYS A 237 17.16 -1.83 -21.37
C LYS A 237 17.92 -1.88 -20.04
N ILE A 238 17.50 -2.73 -19.10
CA ILE A 238 18.21 -2.95 -17.83
C ILE A 238 19.63 -3.49 -18.07
N LEU A 239 19.76 -4.49 -18.95
CA LEU A 239 21.08 -5.05 -19.29
C LEU A 239 21.99 -4.03 -19.98
N GLY A 240 21.45 -3.11 -20.77
CA GLY A 240 22.17 -1.98 -21.35
C GLY A 240 22.78 -1.07 -20.28
N VAL A 241 22.02 -0.76 -19.22
CA VAL A 241 22.53 -0.01 -18.06
C VAL A 241 23.67 -0.78 -17.37
N PHE A 242 23.53 -2.10 -17.22
CA PHE A 242 24.54 -2.93 -16.58
C PHE A 242 25.84 -2.98 -17.41
N ALA A 243 25.72 -3.10 -18.73
CA ALA A 243 26.84 -3.13 -19.65
C ALA A 243 27.60 -1.80 -19.73
N SER A 244 26.88 -0.67 -19.79
CA SER A 244 27.48 0.67 -19.83
C SER A 244 28.40 0.92 -18.63
N LYS A 245 28.00 0.49 -17.43
CA LYS A 245 28.78 0.71 -16.20
C LYS A 245 29.97 -0.26 -16.06
N LYS A 246 29.84 -1.52 -16.51
CA LYS A 246 30.99 -2.44 -16.59
C LYS A 246 32.05 -1.93 -17.57
N GLY A 247 31.66 -1.22 -18.63
CA GLY A 247 32.58 -0.53 -19.54
C GLY A 247 33.33 0.62 -18.85
N MET A 248 32.64 1.42 -18.02
CA MET A 248 33.24 2.52 -17.27
C MET A 248 34.21 2.04 -16.17
N ASN A 249 33.87 0.98 -15.42
CA ASN A 249 34.74 0.43 -14.38
C ASN A 249 35.98 -0.30 -14.90
N ARG A 250 36.04 -0.61 -16.21
CA ARG A 250 37.23 -1.20 -16.87
C ARG A 250 38.14 -0.16 -17.52
N ALA A 251 37.69 1.10 -17.61
CA ALA A 251 38.42 2.21 -18.23
C ALA A 251 39.11 3.12 -17.19
N VAL A 252 39.09 2.73 -15.92
CA VAL A 252 39.82 3.33 -14.79
C VAL A 252 40.83 2.31 -14.29
#